data_AF-A0A1C3EA85-F1
#
_entry.id   AF-A0A1C3EA85-F1
#
_cell.length_a   1.000
_cell.length_b   1.000
_cell.length_c   1.000
_cell.angle_alpha   90.00
_cell.angle_beta   90.00
_cell.angle_gamma   90.00
#
_symmetry.space_group_name_H-M   'P 1'
#
loop_
_entity.id
_entity.type
_entity.pdbx_description
1 polymer ?
#
loop_
_entity_poly.entity_id
_entity_poly.type
_entity_poly.pdbx_seq_one_letter_code
_entity_poly.pdbx_strand_id
1 'polypeptide(L)'
;MNLKRILIVICLFLTPALSFAEIITFKAKDINFESNNLYPSLDVSKISDIFIRLDSTEVGEGFGLSVNNNIHKVDFVFPNANKLTARGFQKLASSTNGYEGDAYRTITPSPWVFKKLAVQITSQVFVEGEDFSFKIFVVNGDSYLDNTNQVTGDLLLEGSAKLVNTSPRRVVDVLHTRYLDKRLRLRLYENIVARKIQIQATWHGYGVSILEIDRPFAPVPNMKPIGVRIQDYNGQRVVIVRLSNGVDEVETYPEILSTLLDTGFSSFSPN
;
A
#
# COMPACT_ATOMS: atom_id res chain seq x y z
N MET A 1 -0.57 53.47 -19.20
CA MET A 1 -0.25 52.28 -18.38
C MET A 1 -1.18 51.15 -18.80
N ASN A 2 -0.67 50.11 -19.45
CA ASN A 2 -1.47 49.12 -20.17
C ASN A 2 -1.99 48.01 -19.25
N LEU A 3 -3.30 48.04 -18.96
CA LEU A 3 -4.07 47.07 -18.18
C LEU A 3 -3.95 45.62 -18.69
N LYS A 4 -3.51 45.43 -19.95
CA LYS A 4 -3.37 44.12 -20.61
C LYS A 4 -2.23 43.24 -20.10
N ARG A 5 -1.27 43.78 -19.34
CA ARG A 5 -0.13 43.00 -18.81
C ARG A 5 -0.38 42.35 -17.44
N ILE A 6 -1.47 42.69 -16.75
CA ILE A 6 -1.77 42.16 -15.41
C ILE A 6 -2.49 40.80 -15.49
N LEU A 7 -3.17 40.49 -16.60
CA LEU A 7 -3.97 39.26 -16.71
C LEU A 7 -3.15 37.97 -16.96
N ILE A 8 -1.93 38.08 -17.49
CA ILE A 8 -1.11 36.90 -17.86
C ILE A 8 -0.37 36.29 -16.65
N VAL A 9 -0.23 37.05 -15.55
CA VAL A 9 0.50 36.57 -14.35
C VAL A 9 -0.40 35.70 -13.44
N ILE A 10 -1.73 35.82 -13.56
CA ILE A 10 -2.68 35.08 -12.69
C ILE A 10 -2.92 33.64 -13.19
N CYS A 11 -2.78 33.36 -14.49
CA CYS A 11 -2.96 32.00 -15.03
C CYS A 11 -1.81 31.02 -14.75
N LEU A 12 -0.67 31.48 -14.22
CA LEU A 12 0.47 30.61 -13.87
C LEU A 12 0.41 30.06 -12.44
N PHE A 13 -0.60 30.41 -11.65
CA PHE A 13 -0.79 29.91 -10.28
C PHE A 13 -1.98 28.95 -10.11
N LEU A 14 -2.57 28.50 -11.20
CA LEU A 14 -3.54 27.40 -11.19
C LEU A 14 -2.84 26.13 -11.66
N THR A 15 -1.88 25.63 -10.88
CA THR A 15 -1.57 24.20 -10.93
C THR A 15 -2.77 23.49 -10.32
N PRO A 16 -3.60 22.77 -11.09
CA PRO A 16 -4.54 21.86 -10.46
C PRO A 16 -3.71 20.91 -9.59
N ALA A 17 -4.03 20.87 -8.29
CA ALA A 17 -3.55 19.82 -7.41
C ALA A 17 -4.14 18.50 -7.92
N LEU A 18 -3.45 17.89 -8.88
CA LEU A 18 -3.77 16.56 -9.36
C LEU A 18 -3.48 15.63 -8.18
N SER A 19 -4.55 15.23 -7.48
CA SER A 19 -4.53 14.10 -6.58
C SER A 19 -4.26 12.86 -7.43
N PHE A 20 -2.98 12.54 -7.63
CA PHE A 20 -2.59 11.29 -8.25
C PHE A 20 -2.85 10.18 -7.23
N ALA A 21 -3.71 9.22 -7.60
CA ALA A 21 -3.89 8.01 -6.84
C ALA A 21 -2.53 7.33 -6.61
N GLU A 22 -2.25 6.96 -5.37
CA GLU A 22 -0.97 6.35 -5.02
C GLU A 22 -0.99 4.87 -5.37
N ILE A 23 0.00 4.41 -6.13
CA ILE A 23 0.14 3.01 -6.49
C ILE A 23 0.82 2.28 -5.33
N ILE A 24 0.04 1.47 -4.60
CA ILE A 24 0.54 0.60 -3.55
C ILE A 24 0.88 -0.77 -4.14
N THR A 25 2.02 -1.32 -3.74
CA THR A 25 2.43 -2.68 -4.07
C THR A 25 2.48 -3.56 -2.82
N PHE A 26 1.66 -4.61 -2.81
CA PHE A 26 1.72 -5.67 -1.80
C PHE A 26 2.45 -6.90 -2.33
N LYS A 27 3.22 -7.54 -1.46
CA LYS A 27 3.77 -8.86 -1.65
C LYS A 27 3.05 -9.82 -0.70
N ALA A 28 2.66 -10.99 -1.19
CA ALA A 28 2.07 -12.02 -0.36
C ALA A 28 3.11 -12.69 0.55
N LYS A 29 2.69 -12.98 1.79
CA LYS A 29 3.43 -13.76 2.78
C LYS A 29 2.54 -14.90 3.27
N ASP A 30 3.15 -15.98 3.76
CA ASP A 30 2.44 -17.12 4.34
C ASP A 30 1.41 -17.71 3.35
N ILE A 31 1.85 -17.89 2.09
CA ILE A 31 1.00 -18.35 0.99
C ILE A 31 0.60 -19.81 1.26
N ASN A 32 -0.69 -20.02 1.52
CA ASN A 32 -1.30 -21.34 1.62
C ASN A 32 -2.20 -21.55 0.39
N PHE A 33 -2.05 -22.64 -0.33
CA PHE A 33 -2.82 -22.86 -1.54
C PHE A 33 -2.91 -24.35 -1.88
N GLU A 34 -3.89 -24.66 -2.71
CA GLU A 34 -4.12 -25.97 -3.28
C GLU A 34 -4.24 -25.82 -4.80
N SER A 35 -3.72 -26.81 -5.53
CA SER A 35 -3.75 -26.83 -6.99
C SER A 35 -4.36 -28.13 -7.47
N ASN A 36 -5.24 -28.04 -8.47
CA ASN A 36 -5.73 -29.21 -9.17
C ASN A 36 -4.76 -29.52 -10.32
N ASN A 37 -4.26 -30.76 -10.36
CA ASN A 37 -3.40 -31.23 -11.44
C ASN A 37 -4.23 -31.59 -12.69
N LEU A 38 -4.95 -30.61 -13.23
CA LEU A 38 -5.77 -30.77 -14.43
C LEU A 38 -4.90 -30.95 -15.69
N TYR A 39 -3.65 -30.47 -15.65
CA TYR A 39 -2.74 -30.44 -16.80
C TYR A 39 -1.34 -30.90 -16.41
N PRO A 40 -0.97 -32.17 -16.71
CA PRO A 40 0.27 -32.79 -16.23
C PRO A 40 1.56 -32.08 -16.64
N SER A 41 1.54 -31.32 -17.74
CA SER A 41 2.70 -30.59 -18.26
C SER A 41 2.84 -29.17 -17.70
N LEU A 42 1.90 -28.70 -16.89
CA LEU A 42 1.92 -27.39 -16.25
C LEU A 42 2.13 -27.55 -14.75
N ASP A 43 3.35 -27.26 -14.29
CA ASP A 43 3.67 -27.29 -12.86
C ASP A 43 3.31 -25.95 -12.18
N VAL A 44 2.08 -25.89 -11.68
CA VAL A 44 1.58 -24.82 -10.79
C VAL A 44 1.47 -25.27 -9.33
N SER A 45 2.13 -26.38 -8.98
CA SER A 45 2.07 -26.98 -7.64
C SER A 45 2.84 -26.19 -6.56
N LYS A 46 3.51 -25.09 -6.96
CA LYS A 46 4.29 -24.18 -6.10
C LYS A 46 4.13 -22.74 -6.57
N ILE A 47 3.80 -21.85 -5.63
CA ILE A 47 3.81 -20.40 -5.85
C ILE A 47 4.95 -19.82 -5.00
N SER A 48 5.91 -19.15 -5.63
CA SER A 48 7.01 -18.51 -4.89
C SER A 48 6.59 -17.16 -4.33
N ASP A 49 5.88 -16.36 -5.13
CA ASP A 49 5.50 -15.01 -4.78
C ASP A 49 4.19 -14.61 -5.47
N ILE A 50 3.41 -13.77 -4.80
CA ILE A 50 2.27 -13.06 -5.39
C ILE A 50 2.48 -11.57 -5.15
N PHE A 51 2.38 -10.77 -6.21
CA PHE A 51 2.46 -9.31 -6.12
C PHE A 51 1.15 -8.67 -6.58
N ILE A 52 0.57 -7.80 -5.75
CA ILE A 52 -0.67 -7.08 -6.03
C ILE A 52 -0.33 -5.59 -6.12
N ARG A 53 -0.75 -4.94 -7.22
CA ARG A 53 -0.63 -3.49 -7.41
C ARG A 53 -2.01 -2.88 -7.55
N LEU A 54 -2.29 -1.86 -6.77
CA LEU A 54 -3.58 -1.16 -6.77
C LEU A 54 -3.41 0.33 -6.50
N ASP A 55 -4.41 1.10 -6.93
CA ASP A 55 -4.57 2.48 -6.47
C ASP A 55 -5.18 2.46 -5.07
N SER A 56 -4.52 3.11 -4.13
CA SER A 56 -5.16 3.50 -2.89
C SER A 56 -5.63 4.94 -3.02
N THR A 57 -6.94 5.11 -3.04
CA THR A 57 -7.56 6.40 -2.77
C THR A 57 -8.27 6.26 -1.42
N GLU A 58 -7.73 6.86 -0.36
CA GLU A 58 -8.52 6.99 0.88
C GLU A 58 -9.62 8.01 0.56
N VAL A 59 -10.81 7.53 0.24
CA VAL A 59 -11.99 8.38 0.09
C VAL A 59 -12.95 8.03 1.21
N GLY A 60 -13.10 8.93 2.18
CA GLY A 60 -14.32 9.02 2.98
C GLY A 60 -14.16 8.97 4.50
N GLU A 61 -14.68 10.04 5.11
CA GLU A 61 -14.87 10.35 6.51
C GLU A 61 -15.67 9.28 7.30
N GLY A 62 -15.33 9.12 8.59
CA GLY A 62 -16.23 8.51 9.58
C GLY A 62 -16.45 7.00 9.47
N PHE A 63 -15.77 6.22 10.31
CA PHE A 63 -16.12 4.85 10.72
C PHE A 63 -16.38 3.76 9.65
N GLY A 64 -16.19 4.02 8.36
CA GLY A 64 -16.27 3.02 7.30
C GLY A 64 -15.32 3.37 6.16
N LEU A 65 -14.11 2.83 6.19
CA LEU A 65 -13.13 3.01 5.12
C LEU A 65 -13.60 2.25 3.86
N SER A 66 -14.32 2.93 2.95
CA SER A 66 -14.47 2.41 1.58
C SER A 66 -13.22 2.79 0.79
N VAL A 67 -12.18 1.97 0.86
CA VAL A 67 -11.04 2.13 -0.03
C VAL A 67 -11.52 1.70 -1.41
N ASN A 68 -11.62 2.65 -2.36
CA ASN A 68 -11.86 2.29 -3.75
C ASN A 68 -10.58 1.65 -4.30
N ASN A 69 -10.40 0.36 -3.99
CA ASN A 69 -9.25 -0.42 -4.40
C ASN A 69 -9.44 -0.79 -5.87
N ASN A 70 -8.77 -0.05 -6.76
CA ASN A 70 -8.68 -0.46 -8.15
C ASN A 70 -7.44 -1.34 -8.33
N ILE A 71 -7.63 -2.66 -8.44
CA ILE A 71 -6.53 -3.60 -8.65
C ILE A 71 -6.06 -3.50 -10.11
N HIS A 72 -4.92 -2.85 -10.31
CA HIS A 72 -4.31 -2.72 -11.65
C HIS A 72 -3.75 -4.03 -12.16
N LYS A 73 -3.07 -4.76 -11.27
CA LYS A 73 -2.24 -5.89 -11.67
C LYS A 73 -2.01 -6.86 -10.53
N VAL A 74 -2.08 -8.15 -10.84
CA VAL A 74 -1.62 -9.23 -9.97
C VAL A 74 -0.66 -10.13 -10.73
N ASP A 75 0.50 -10.40 -10.14
CA ASP A 75 1.53 -11.28 -10.66
C ASP A 75 1.65 -12.52 -9.76
N PHE A 76 1.44 -13.72 -10.29
CA PHE A 76 1.73 -15.00 -9.63
C PHE A 76 3.02 -15.58 -10.20
N VAL A 77 4.03 -15.75 -9.35
CA VAL A 77 5.35 -16.28 -9.72
C VAL A 77 5.42 -17.74 -9.33
N PHE A 78 5.79 -18.58 -10.30
CA PHE A 78 5.94 -20.01 -10.13
C PHE A 78 7.42 -20.38 -10.34
N PRO A 79 8.00 -21.32 -9.57
CA PRO A 79 9.37 -21.77 -9.78
C PRO A 79 9.58 -22.48 -11.12
N ASN A 80 8.58 -23.24 -11.56
CA ASN A 80 8.68 -24.16 -12.70
C ASN A 80 7.72 -23.82 -13.85
N ALA A 81 7.08 -22.65 -13.81
CA ALA A 81 6.20 -22.17 -14.87
C ALA A 81 6.40 -20.66 -15.09
N ASN A 82 6.03 -20.20 -16.28
CA ASN A 82 6.06 -18.76 -16.56
C ASN A 82 5.12 -18.02 -15.62
N LYS A 83 5.50 -16.80 -15.22
CA LYS A 83 4.67 -15.93 -14.38
C LYS A 83 3.29 -15.70 -15.02
N LEU A 84 2.23 -15.83 -14.22
CA LEU A 84 0.88 -15.43 -14.62
C LEU A 84 0.66 -13.97 -14.24
N THR A 85 0.33 -13.13 -15.22
CA THR A 85 0.08 -11.69 -15.02
C THR A 85 -1.36 -11.36 -15.39
N ALA A 86 -2.15 -10.98 -14.40
CA ALA A 86 -3.54 -10.59 -14.53
C ALA A 86 -3.68 -9.05 -14.40
N ARG A 87 -4.53 -8.43 -15.22
CA ARG A 87 -4.80 -6.97 -15.24
C ARG A 87 -6.26 -6.68 -15.55
N GLY A 88 -6.71 -5.46 -15.25
CA GLY A 88 -8.07 -5.02 -15.59
C GLY A 88 -9.13 -5.67 -14.71
N PHE A 89 -8.88 -5.75 -13.41
CA PHE A 89 -9.82 -6.32 -12.46
C PHE A 89 -11.08 -5.47 -12.36
N GLN A 90 -12.21 -6.15 -12.31
CA GLN A 90 -13.52 -5.56 -12.08
C GLN A 90 -14.07 -6.09 -10.75
N LYS A 91 -14.61 -5.19 -9.94
CA LYS A 91 -15.32 -5.56 -8.71
C LYS A 91 -16.60 -6.30 -9.07
N LEU A 92 -16.84 -7.47 -8.48
CA LEU A 92 -18.03 -8.29 -8.70
C LEU A 92 -19.23 -7.69 -7.97
N ALA A 93 -20.39 -7.64 -8.64
CA ALA A 93 -21.60 -6.98 -8.14
C ALA A 93 -22.21 -7.61 -6.87
N SER A 94 -21.81 -8.83 -6.49
CA SER A 94 -22.37 -9.60 -5.38
C SER A 94 -21.55 -9.53 -4.09
N SER A 95 -20.50 -8.71 -3.99
CA SER A 95 -19.68 -8.60 -2.77
C SER A 95 -20.31 -7.76 -1.64
N THR A 96 -21.60 -7.42 -1.77
CA THR A 96 -22.29 -6.40 -0.96
C THR A 96 -22.72 -6.88 0.44
N ASN A 97 -22.44 -8.13 0.79
CA ASN A 97 -22.65 -8.61 2.16
C ASN A 97 -21.36 -8.36 2.93
N GLY A 98 -21.27 -7.22 3.65
CA GLY A 98 -20.05 -6.65 4.25
C GLY A 98 -19.23 -7.52 5.23
N TYR A 99 -19.49 -8.82 5.32
CA TYR A 99 -18.75 -9.81 6.08
C TYR A 99 -17.78 -10.66 5.22
N GLU A 100 -17.97 -10.77 3.90
CA GLU A 100 -17.17 -11.66 3.04
C GLU A 100 -16.06 -10.96 2.23
N GLY A 101 -15.98 -9.63 2.34
CA GLY A 101 -15.02 -8.80 1.63
C GLY A 101 -15.33 -8.62 0.15
N ASP A 102 -14.60 -7.70 -0.48
CA ASP A 102 -14.77 -7.37 -1.88
C ASP A 102 -14.07 -8.38 -2.79
N ALA A 103 -14.80 -8.91 -3.77
CA ALA A 103 -14.28 -9.82 -4.77
C ALA A 103 -14.03 -9.08 -6.09
N TYR A 104 -12.83 -9.27 -6.64
CA TYR A 104 -12.36 -8.66 -7.87
C TYR A 104 -11.99 -9.76 -8.85
N ARG A 105 -12.43 -9.66 -10.10
CA ARG A 105 -12.14 -10.66 -11.12
C ARG A 105 -11.66 -10.04 -12.42
N THR A 106 -10.75 -10.72 -13.09
CA THR A 106 -10.37 -10.44 -14.49
C THR A 106 -10.20 -11.73 -15.28
N ILE A 107 -10.21 -11.61 -16.60
CA ILE A 107 -9.91 -12.68 -17.54
C ILE A 107 -8.56 -12.36 -18.20
N THR A 108 -7.60 -13.27 -18.02
CA THR A 108 -6.28 -13.22 -18.65
C THR A 108 -6.31 -14.09 -19.91
N PRO A 109 -6.16 -13.51 -21.12
CA PRO A 109 -6.14 -14.28 -22.35
C PRO A 109 -4.80 -14.97 -22.57
N SER A 110 -4.86 -16.18 -23.12
CA SER A 110 -3.73 -17.00 -23.57
C SER A 110 -2.57 -17.22 -22.57
N PRO A 111 -2.79 -17.42 -21.26
CA PRO A 111 -1.71 -17.79 -20.36
C PRO A 111 -1.35 -19.28 -20.52
N TRP A 112 -0.07 -19.56 -20.70
CA TRP A 112 0.46 -20.92 -20.88
C TRP A 112 -0.20 -21.67 -22.05
N VAL A 113 -0.87 -22.79 -21.76
CA VAL A 113 -1.58 -23.65 -22.73
C VAL A 113 -3.08 -23.35 -22.78
N PHE A 114 -3.58 -22.43 -21.94
CA PHE A 114 -5.00 -22.12 -21.84
C PHE A 114 -5.39 -20.96 -22.74
N LYS A 115 -6.59 -21.05 -23.35
CA LYS A 115 -7.17 -19.93 -24.11
C LYS A 115 -7.46 -18.72 -23.22
N LYS A 116 -8.00 -18.95 -22.02
CA LYS A 116 -8.40 -17.92 -21.05
C LYS A 116 -8.29 -18.48 -19.64
N LEU A 117 -7.75 -17.71 -18.71
CA LEU A 117 -7.87 -17.96 -17.26
C LEU A 117 -8.64 -16.82 -16.60
N ALA A 118 -9.55 -17.13 -15.69
CA ALA A 118 -10.13 -16.13 -14.80
C ALA A 118 -9.36 -16.10 -13.49
N VAL A 119 -8.92 -14.91 -13.08
CA VAL A 119 -8.25 -14.67 -11.81
C VAL A 119 -9.19 -13.87 -10.94
N GLN A 120 -9.50 -14.40 -9.76
CA GLN A 120 -10.28 -13.74 -8.74
C GLN A 120 -9.42 -13.49 -7.50
N ILE A 121 -9.53 -12.30 -6.94
CA ILE A 121 -8.95 -11.92 -5.65
C ILE A 121 -10.09 -11.47 -4.74
N THR A 122 -10.12 -11.93 -3.49
CA THR A 122 -11.08 -11.48 -2.50
C THR A 122 -10.34 -10.99 -1.25
N SER A 123 -10.69 -9.81 -0.76
CA SER A 123 -10.19 -9.26 0.50
C SER A 123 -11.22 -8.33 1.13
N GLN A 124 -11.29 -8.28 2.47
CA GLN A 124 -12.10 -7.30 3.17
C GLN A 124 -11.56 -5.88 2.95
N VAL A 125 -10.24 -5.73 3.00
CA VAL A 125 -9.55 -4.47 2.78
C VAL A 125 -8.10 -4.75 2.38
N PHE A 126 -7.58 -4.00 1.41
CA PHE A 126 -6.18 -4.14 0.99
C PHE A 126 -5.26 -3.25 1.84
N VAL A 127 -4.93 -3.70 3.05
CA VAL A 127 -3.92 -3.08 3.92
C VAL A 127 -2.90 -4.11 4.42
N GLU A 128 -1.76 -3.64 4.92
CA GLU A 128 -0.71 -4.52 5.44
C GLU A 128 -1.20 -5.34 6.63
N GLY A 129 -0.85 -6.64 6.65
CA GLY A 129 -1.21 -7.59 7.69
C GLY A 129 -2.52 -8.34 7.44
N GLU A 130 -3.38 -7.84 6.54
CA GLU A 130 -4.66 -8.46 6.23
C GLU A 130 -4.53 -9.68 5.34
N ASP A 131 -5.46 -10.62 5.53
CA ASP A 131 -5.57 -11.81 4.71
C ASP A 131 -6.31 -11.48 3.41
N PHE A 132 -5.88 -12.11 2.32
CA PHE A 132 -6.62 -12.15 1.07
C PHE A 132 -6.68 -13.58 0.55
N SER A 133 -7.69 -13.88 -0.26
CA SER A 133 -7.79 -15.14 -0.99
C SER A 133 -7.74 -14.92 -2.49
N PHE A 134 -7.33 -15.96 -3.21
CA PHE A 134 -7.27 -15.95 -4.66
C PHE A 134 -7.79 -17.27 -5.23
N LYS A 135 -8.40 -17.19 -6.41
CA LYS A 135 -8.84 -18.36 -7.18
C LYS A 135 -8.50 -18.15 -8.65
N ILE A 136 -8.04 -19.20 -9.31
CA ILE A 136 -7.73 -19.19 -10.74
C ILE A 136 -8.49 -20.32 -11.41
N PHE A 137 -9.29 -19.98 -12.41
CA PHE A 137 -10.15 -20.91 -13.14
C PHE A 137 -9.72 -20.99 -14.60
N VAL A 138 -9.77 -22.19 -15.18
CA VAL A 138 -9.68 -22.41 -16.62
C VAL A 138 -11.04 -22.11 -17.24
N VAL A 139 -11.11 -21.10 -18.11
CA VAL A 139 -12.38 -20.71 -18.73
C VAL A 139 -12.65 -21.61 -19.93
N ASN A 140 -13.59 -22.55 -19.76
CA ASN A 140 -13.90 -23.58 -20.76
C ASN A 140 -15.05 -23.19 -21.71
N GLY A 141 -15.72 -22.04 -21.51
CA GLY A 141 -16.84 -21.59 -22.33
C GLY A 141 -16.67 -20.17 -22.87
N ASP A 142 -16.89 -19.98 -24.17
CA ASP A 142 -17.17 -18.67 -24.75
C ASP A 142 -18.65 -18.35 -24.51
N SER A 143 -18.98 -17.89 -23.29
CA SER A 143 -20.21 -17.12 -23.11
C SER A 143 -20.13 -15.93 -24.07
N TYR A 144 -21.11 -15.75 -24.97
CA TYR A 144 -21.15 -14.69 -25.99
C TYR A 144 -21.08 -13.25 -25.41
N LEU A 145 -21.11 -13.14 -24.09
CA LEU A 145 -20.75 -11.96 -23.34
C LEU A 145 -19.50 -12.34 -22.52
N ASP A 146 -18.35 -11.70 -22.75
CA ASP A 146 -17.15 -11.77 -21.89
C ASP A 146 -17.47 -11.15 -20.51
N ASN A 147 -18.45 -11.74 -19.81
CA ASN A 147 -18.97 -11.25 -18.55
C ASN A 147 -18.14 -11.86 -17.42
N THR A 148 -17.26 -11.04 -16.86
CA THR A 148 -16.44 -11.35 -15.69
C THR A 148 -17.28 -11.84 -14.50
N ASN A 149 -18.56 -11.49 -14.41
CA ASN A 149 -19.43 -11.93 -13.31
C ASN A 149 -19.89 -13.39 -13.41
N GLN A 150 -19.92 -13.99 -14.60
CA GLN A 150 -20.52 -15.30 -14.87
C GLN A 150 -19.54 -16.27 -15.54
N VAL A 151 -18.28 -16.25 -15.12
CA VAL A 151 -17.28 -17.19 -15.63
C VAL A 151 -17.52 -18.58 -15.02
N THR A 152 -17.80 -19.56 -15.87
CA THR A 152 -17.78 -20.99 -15.54
C THR A 152 -16.46 -21.59 -16.02
N GLY A 153 -15.88 -22.46 -15.20
CA GLY A 153 -14.57 -23.02 -15.48
C GLY A 153 -14.07 -23.97 -14.41
N ASP A 154 -13.11 -24.82 -14.77
CA ASP A 154 -12.48 -25.73 -13.83
C ASP A 154 -11.50 -24.96 -12.94
N LEU A 155 -11.57 -25.19 -11.62
CA LEU A 155 -10.63 -24.58 -10.69
C LEU A 155 -9.23 -25.14 -10.94
N LEU A 156 -8.28 -24.27 -11.29
CA LEU A 156 -6.88 -24.65 -11.46
C LEU A 156 -6.12 -24.59 -10.14
N LEU A 157 -6.26 -23.49 -9.41
CA LEU A 157 -5.66 -23.30 -8.09
C LEU A 157 -6.44 -22.27 -7.27
N GLU A 158 -6.43 -22.45 -5.94
CA GLU A 158 -6.96 -21.48 -4.98
C GLU A 158 -6.11 -21.43 -3.73
N GLY A 159 -6.19 -20.33 -2.99
CA GLY A 159 -5.46 -20.19 -1.75
C GLY A 159 -5.73 -18.89 -1.02
N SER A 160 -4.96 -18.68 0.04
CA SER A 160 -4.93 -17.46 0.84
C SER A 160 -3.51 -17.07 1.21
N ALA A 161 -3.31 -15.79 1.51
CA ALA A 161 -2.03 -15.26 1.97
C ALA A 161 -2.24 -13.93 2.70
N LYS A 162 -1.19 -13.46 3.38
CA LYS A 162 -1.13 -12.16 4.04
C LYS A 162 -0.52 -11.09 3.15
N LEU A 163 -1.09 -9.89 3.20
CA LEU A 163 -0.56 -8.72 2.49
C LEU A 163 0.62 -8.11 3.26
N VAL A 164 1.77 -7.96 2.61
CA VAL A 164 2.92 -7.19 3.12
C VAL A 164 3.17 -6.02 2.19
N ASN A 165 3.13 -4.78 2.71
CA ASN A 165 3.37 -3.61 1.88
C ASN A 165 4.85 -3.52 1.50
N THR A 166 5.12 -3.50 0.20
CA THR A 166 6.47 -3.41 -0.38
C THR A 166 6.64 -2.18 -1.26
N SER A 167 5.72 -1.22 -1.14
CA SER A 167 5.79 0.05 -1.86
C SER A 167 7.11 0.78 -1.52
N PRO A 168 7.76 1.43 -2.49
CA PRO A 168 8.98 2.18 -2.23
C PRO A 168 8.78 3.20 -1.09
N ARG A 169 9.64 3.15 -0.06
CA ARG A 169 9.63 4.13 1.03
C ARG A 169 10.36 5.39 0.58
N ARG A 170 9.64 6.31 -0.06
CA ARG A 170 10.22 7.61 -0.44
C ARG A 170 10.52 8.42 0.81
N VAL A 171 11.71 9.03 0.86
CA VAL A 171 12.06 9.99 1.91
C VAL A 171 11.54 11.36 1.50
N VAL A 172 10.68 11.95 2.32
CA VAL A 172 10.07 13.27 2.08
C VAL A 172 10.81 14.39 2.79
N ASP A 173 11.47 14.09 3.92
CA ASP A 173 12.25 15.06 4.68
C ASP A 173 13.40 14.39 5.44
N VAL A 174 14.46 15.15 5.70
CA VAL A 174 15.64 14.71 6.44
C VAL A 174 16.07 15.78 7.45
N LEU A 175 15.88 15.49 8.73
CA LEU A 175 16.35 16.33 9.82
C LEU A 175 17.70 15.84 10.34
N HIS A 176 18.66 16.75 10.45
CA HIS A 176 19.95 16.51 11.08
C HIS A 176 20.02 17.24 12.42
N THR A 177 20.35 16.51 13.48
CA THR A 177 20.42 17.06 14.83
C THR A 177 21.48 16.33 15.67
N ARG A 178 21.50 16.60 16.98
CA ARG A 178 22.26 15.85 17.97
C ARG A 178 21.35 15.39 19.10
N TYR A 179 21.66 14.27 19.73
CA TYR A 179 21.01 13.81 20.97
C TYR A 179 22.08 13.15 21.84
N LEU A 180 22.19 13.56 23.11
CA LEU A 180 23.29 13.19 24.01
C LEU A 180 24.68 13.38 23.35
N ASP A 181 24.90 14.57 22.77
CA ASP A 181 26.11 14.97 22.01
C ASP A 181 26.48 14.12 20.79
N LYS A 182 25.71 13.07 20.49
CA LYS A 182 25.90 12.21 19.32
C LYS A 182 25.03 12.70 18.17
N ARG A 183 25.55 12.58 16.94
CA ARG A 183 24.81 12.95 15.73
C ARG A 183 23.59 12.04 15.57
N LEU A 184 22.44 12.64 15.32
CA LEU A 184 21.18 11.97 15.05
C LEU A 184 20.64 12.48 13.72
N ARG A 185 20.32 11.56 12.81
CA ARG A 185 19.68 11.85 11.54
C ARG A 185 18.32 11.18 11.51
N LEU A 186 17.27 11.94 11.25
CA LEU A 186 15.90 11.45 11.11
C LEU A 186 15.49 11.58 9.63
N ARG A 187 15.07 10.48 9.01
CA ARG A 187 14.53 10.46 7.65
C ARG A 187 13.05 10.12 7.73
N LEU A 188 12.21 11.06 7.34
CA LEU A 188 10.76 10.87 7.31
C LEU A 188 10.35 10.16 6.02
N TYR A 189 9.55 9.11 6.13
CA TYR A 189 8.99 8.41 4.97
C TYR A 189 7.63 8.98 4.57
N GLU A 190 7.32 8.95 3.26
CA GLU A 190 6.02 9.37 2.71
C GLU A 190 4.88 8.45 3.17
N ASN A 191 5.16 7.15 3.31
CA ASN A 191 4.10 6.16 3.49
C ASN A 191 3.70 6.06 4.98
N ILE A 192 2.40 6.00 5.23
CA ILE A 192 1.83 5.68 6.53
C ILE A 192 1.50 4.18 6.52
N VAL A 193 2.02 3.44 7.49
CA VAL A 193 1.87 1.98 7.60
C VAL A 193 1.08 1.67 8.86
N ALA A 194 -0.04 0.95 8.76
CA ALA A 194 -0.87 0.58 9.90
C ALA A 194 -1.19 1.76 10.85
N ARG A 195 -1.52 2.94 10.27
CA ARG A 195 -1.76 4.22 10.98
C ARG A 195 -0.53 4.83 11.68
N LYS A 196 0.65 4.27 11.48
CA LYS A 196 1.93 4.79 11.99
C LYS A 196 2.70 5.51 10.89
N ILE A 197 3.22 6.68 11.24
CA ILE A 197 4.21 7.42 10.46
C ILE A 197 5.58 6.86 10.82
N GLN A 198 6.36 6.47 9.80
CA GLN A 198 7.68 5.87 10.00
C GLN A 198 8.79 6.90 9.80
N ILE A 199 9.72 6.95 10.76
CA ILE A 199 10.93 7.77 10.71
C ILE A 199 12.14 6.86 10.88
N GLN A 200 13.01 6.79 9.88
CA GLN A 200 14.30 6.13 10.06
C GLN A 200 15.24 7.03 10.85
N ALA A 201 15.60 6.60 12.06
CA ALA A 201 16.61 7.23 12.88
C ALA A 201 17.97 6.56 12.68
N THR A 202 18.99 7.36 12.38
CA THR A 202 20.40 6.94 12.41
C THR A 202 21.08 7.70 13.55
N TRP A 203 21.47 6.97 14.60
CA TRP A 203 22.07 7.54 15.79
C TRP A 203 23.52 7.08 15.90
N HIS A 204 24.45 8.02 15.85
CA HIS A 204 25.88 7.72 15.82
C HIS A 204 26.30 6.93 17.07
N GLY A 205 26.84 5.73 16.87
CA GLY A 205 27.22 4.80 17.94
C GLY A 205 26.11 3.85 18.41
N TYR A 206 24.88 3.98 17.91
CA TYR A 206 23.75 3.09 18.22
C TYR A 206 23.14 2.42 16.98
N GLY A 207 23.47 2.90 15.77
CA GLY A 207 23.06 2.27 14.52
C GLY A 207 21.84 2.93 13.88
N VAL A 208 20.98 2.10 13.27
CA VAL A 208 19.79 2.54 12.52
C VAL A 208 18.56 1.83 13.06
N SER A 209 17.48 2.56 13.30
CA SER A 209 16.18 2.02 13.70
C SER A 209 15.02 2.76 13.03
N ILE A 210 13.83 2.14 13.02
CA ILE A 210 12.58 2.77 12.58
C ILE A 210 11.81 3.20 13.82
N LEU A 211 11.57 4.50 13.94
CA LEU A 211 10.68 5.08 14.93
C LEU A 211 9.28 5.18 14.34
N GLU A 212 8.26 4.94 15.17
CA GLU A 212 6.86 4.99 14.77
C GLU A 212 6.14 6.07 15.58
N ILE A 213 5.43 6.96 14.89
CA ILE A 213 4.60 8.01 15.48
C ILE A 213 3.16 7.77 15.04
N ASP A 214 2.20 7.95 15.94
CA ASP A 214 0.78 7.85 15.58
C ASP A 214 0.34 8.99 14.64
N ARG A 215 -0.37 8.63 13.57
CA ARG A 215 -1.09 9.62 12.76
C ARG A 215 -2.14 10.31 13.64
N PRO A 216 -2.33 11.64 13.54
CA PRO A 216 -3.38 12.33 14.28
C PRO A 216 -4.76 11.73 13.97
N PHE A 217 -5.64 11.68 14.98
CA PHE A 217 -6.96 11.05 14.91
C PHE A 217 -7.97 11.79 14.01
N ALA A 218 -7.65 13.03 13.61
CA ALA A 218 -8.54 13.84 12.79
C ALA A 218 -8.75 13.20 11.40
N PRO A 219 -9.99 13.07 10.93
CA PRO A 219 -10.32 12.42 9.66
C PRO A 219 -10.02 13.38 8.49
N VAL A 220 -8.74 13.67 8.26
CA VAL A 220 -8.35 14.34 7.02
C VAL A 220 -7.81 13.28 6.07
N PRO A 221 -8.59 12.91 5.03
CA PRO A 221 -8.22 11.84 4.11
C PRO A 221 -6.96 12.22 3.32
N ASN A 222 -6.16 11.22 2.96
CA ASN A 222 -4.98 11.39 2.10
C ASN A 222 -3.89 12.34 2.66
N MET A 223 -3.82 12.49 3.98
CA MET A 223 -2.74 13.23 4.63
C MET A 223 -1.40 12.50 4.49
N LYS A 224 -0.43 13.13 3.82
CA LYS A 224 0.92 12.61 3.63
C LYS A 224 1.92 13.36 4.50
N PRO A 225 2.90 12.69 5.11
CA PRO A 225 4.00 13.35 5.80
C PRO A 225 4.77 14.24 4.81
N ILE A 226 5.05 15.49 5.21
CA ILE A 226 5.78 16.48 4.40
C ILE A 226 6.99 17.07 5.12
N GLY A 227 7.10 16.91 6.44
CA GLY A 227 8.23 17.43 7.20
C GLY A 227 8.30 16.90 8.62
N VAL A 228 9.51 16.81 9.16
CA VAL A 228 9.78 16.43 10.55
C VAL A 228 10.60 17.53 11.22
N ARG A 229 10.18 17.94 12.42
CA ARG A 229 10.88 18.94 13.23
C ARG A 229 11.03 18.47 14.66
N ILE A 230 12.07 18.98 15.32
CA ILE A 230 12.24 18.85 16.76
C ILE A 230 11.99 20.21 17.41
N GLN A 231 11.21 20.22 18.47
CA GLN A 231 10.93 21.40 19.27
C GLN A 231 11.24 21.13 20.75
N ASP A 232 11.61 22.17 21.49
CA ASP A 232 11.69 22.11 22.94
C ASP A 232 10.31 22.43 23.54
N TYR A 233 9.81 21.51 24.37
CA TYR A 233 8.54 21.65 25.09
C TYR A 233 8.77 21.27 26.55
N ASN A 234 8.64 22.23 27.47
CA ASN A 234 8.85 22.03 28.91
C ASN A 234 10.19 21.35 29.27
N GLY A 235 11.27 21.74 28.58
CA GLY A 235 12.61 21.16 28.80
C GLY A 235 12.84 19.78 28.18
N GLN A 236 11.85 19.24 27.47
CA GLN A 236 11.95 17.99 26.72
C GLN A 236 11.99 18.28 25.22
N ARG A 237 12.76 17.48 24.48
CA ARG A 237 12.79 17.53 23.03
C ARG A 237 11.71 16.62 22.48
N VAL A 238 10.79 17.20 21.71
CA VAL A 238 9.67 16.47 21.10
C VAL A 238 9.82 16.45 19.59
N VAL A 239 9.40 15.35 18.97
CA VAL A 239 9.31 15.16 17.53
C VAL A 239 7.88 15.46 17.09
N ILE A 240 7.75 16.31 16.07
CA ILE A 240 6.47 16.66 15.46
C ILE A 240 6.60 16.44 13.96
N VAL A 241 5.62 15.76 13.37
CA VAL A 241 5.53 15.55 11.92
C VAL A 241 4.41 16.40 11.36
N ARG A 242 4.71 17.13 10.29
CA ARG A 242 3.73 17.86 9.47
C ARG A 242 3.19 16.94 8.39
N LEU A 243 1.88 16.95 8.22
CA LEU A 243 1.17 16.23 7.17
C LEU A 243 0.42 17.22 6.29
N SER A 244 0.27 16.91 5.00
CA SER A 244 -0.55 17.68 4.06
C SER A 244 -1.28 16.79 3.07
N ASN A 245 -2.47 17.20 2.65
CA ASN A 245 -3.20 16.65 1.52
C ASN A 245 -3.15 17.58 0.28
N GLY A 246 -2.31 18.63 0.31
CA GLY A 246 -2.21 19.67 -0.71
C GLY A 246 -3.17 20.86 -0.53
N VAL A 247 -4.11 20.78 0.41
CA VAL A 247 -5.07 21.85 0.75
C VAL A 247 -4.91 22.27 2.21
N ASP A 248 -4.93 21.28 3.10
CA ASP A 248 -4.78 21.43 4.54
C ASP A 248 -3.40 20.95 4.99
N GLU A 249 -2.98 21.45 6.14
CA GLU A 249 -1.84 20.93 6.87
C GLU A 249 -2.20 20.66 8.33
N VAL A 250 -1.74 19.52 8.85
CA VAL A 250 -1.92 19.15 10.26
C VAL A 250 -0.59 18.68 10.84
N GLU A 251 -0.43 18.85 12.14
CA GLU A 251 0.73 18.32 12.87
C GLU A 251 0.32 17.11 13.72
N THR A 252 1.23 16.16 13.91
CA THR A 252 1.08 15.10 14.91
C THR A 252 1.07 15.68 16.32
N TYR A 253 0.58 14.89 17.28
CA TYR A 253 0.86 15.19 18.68
C TYR A 253 2.39 15.16 18.93
N PRO A 254 2.91 16.00 19.84
CA PRO A 254 4.32 15.98 20.15
C PRO A 254 4.73 14.68 20.85
N GLU A 255 5.67 13.95 20.25
CA GLU A 255 6.21 12.70 20.82
C GLU A 255 7.59 12.95 21.44
N ILE A 256 7.82 12.45 22.65
CA ILE A 256 9.09 12.67 23.36
C ILE A 256 10.22 11.92 22.63
N LEU A 257 11.25 12.66 22.22
CA LEU A 257 12.36 12.10 21.43
C LEU A 257 13.09 10.98 22.17
N SER A 258 13.30 11.12 23.49
CA SER A 258 13.96 10.08 24.29
C SER A 258 13.15 8.78 24.27
N THR A 259 11.84 8.86 24.53
CA THR A 259 10.95 7.68 24.51
C THR A 259 10.95 6.99 23.16
N LEU A 260 10.92 7.75 22.05
CA LEU A 260 11.01 7.19 20.71
C LEU A 260 12.33 6.46 20.49
N LEU A 261 13.45 7.08 20.86
CA LEU A 261 14.78 6.50 20.71
C LEU A 261 14.96 5.27 21.60
N ASP A 262 14.51 5.31 22.86
CA ASP A 262 14.60 4.20 23.79
C ASP A 262 13.79 3.00 23.28
N THR A 263 12.60 3.25 22.75
CA THR A 263 11.76 2.21 22.14
C THR A 263 12.45 1.61 20.91
N GLY A 264 12.90 2.47 19.98
CA GLY A 264 13.48 2.04 18.71
C GLY A 264 14.87 1.39 18.83
N PHE A 265 15.66 1.76 19.83
CA PHE A 265 17.03 1.26 20.04
C PHE A 265 17.16 0.34 21.26
N SER A 266 16.05 -0.10 21.88
CA SER A 266 16.03 -0.98 23.06
C SER A 266 16.83 -2.29 22.89
N SER A 267 17.07 -2.75 21.65
CA SER A 267 17.90 -3.91 21.33
C SER A 267 19.41 -3.63 21.33
N PHE A 268 19.83 -2.37 21.39
CA PHE A 268 21.22 -1.94 21.47
C PHE A 268 21.56 -1.52 22.90
N SER A 269 21.67 -2.49 23.81
CA SER A 269 22.37 -2.24 25.07
C SER A 269 23.87 -2.17 24.76
N PRO A 270 24.54 -1.02 24.98
CA PRO A 270 25.98 -0.95 24.82
C PRO A 270 26.62 -1.80 25.93
N ASN A 271 27.32 -2.87 25.55
CA ASN A 271 28.32 -3.51 26.40
C ASN A 271 29.48 -2.53 26.65
#